data_AF-Q092C4-F1
#
_entry.id   AF-Q092C4-F1
#
_cell.length_a   1.000
_cell.length_b   1.000
_cell.length_c   1.000
_cell.angle_alpha   90.00
_cell.angle_beta   90.00
_cell.angle_gamma   90.00
#
_symmetry.space_group_name_H-M   'P 1'
#
loop_
_entity.id
_entity.type
_entity.pdbx_description
1 polymer ?
#
loop_
_entity_poly.entity_id
_entity_poly.type
_entity_poly.pdbx_seq_one_letter_code
_entity_poly.pdbx_strand_id
1 'polypeptide(L)'
;MRHERLFRLTWLALLALPLLAWAGPVLEPSFSSSDNYGETYSFTVDLEDGTFLSAQFSVTNVGPGSRHGICRATVVRPGRKTWAPSTRVGGGDWGYDKATNTLKVGACTLHTGNGTHVTLPLDGGLIRIVFEEPLTPKTPPNAEVELGNTRYIHQVLVPFSAVKVTLQLPGATAPLMLTGGGYSDHSHSTVVPAKLARSWVRFRSLRGPENLLLLGREGHDGEYGPVYLWSVGGEPRNLESFELRRLDDGKTKAAQWEAEVSGEGGPWMLRSTSLLLRSAPVQDLGVLGSLVKSVVGSPVTYVMRAVLERPGHPAVEGLMEVTLDEG
;
A
#
# COMPACT_ATOMS: atom_id res chain seq x y z
N MET A 1 23.09 -38.04 -59.75
CA MET A 1 24.05 -38.31 -58.66
C MET A 1 23.88 -37.19 -57.63
N ARG A 2 22.94 -37.35 -56.68
CA ARG A 2 23.22 -37.55 -55.24
C ARG A 2 24.19 -36.52 -54.66
N HIS A 3 23.70 -35.31 -54.34
CA HIS A 3 24.14 -34.50 -53.19
C HIS A 3 23.31 -33.22 -53.05
N GLU A 4 21.99 -33.35 -52.85
CA GLU A 4 21.16 -32.24 -52.36
C GLU A 4 20.03 -32.82 -51.54
N ARG A 5 20.19 -32.86 -50.20
CA ARG A 5 19.15 -33.06 -49.17
C ARG A 5 19.84 -33.40 -47.86
N LEU A 6 20.46 -32.42 -47.21
CA LEU A 6 20.86 -32.51 -45.79
C LEU A 6 21.42 -31.17 -45.31
N PHE A 7 20.69 -30.06 -45.50
CA PHE A 7 21.13 -28.77 -44.95
C PHE A 7 19.97 -27.78 -44.73
N ARG A 8 18.85 -28.20 -44.14
CA ARG A 8 17.73 -27.29 -43.78
C ARG A 8 16.93 -27.73 -42.55
N LEU A 9 17.58 -28.19 -41.49
CA LEU A 9 16.84 -28.63 -40.28
C LEU A 9 17.65 -28.42 -38.99
N THR A 10 18.16 -27.20 -38.76
CA THR A 10 18.84 -26.88 -37.49
C THR A 10 18.84 -25.38 -37.17
N TRP A 11 17.76 -24.64 -37.41
CA TRP A 11 17.72 -23.20 -37.06
C TRP A 11 16.31 -22.68 -36.71
N LEU A 12 15.57 -23.32 -35.80
CA LEU A 12 14.26 -22.78 -35.35
C LEU A 12 13.79 -23.28 -33.96
N ALA A 13 14.69 -23.40 -32.98
CA ALA A 13 14.30 -23.79 -31.61
C ALA A 13 15.07 -23.06 -30.49
N LEU A 14 15.45 -21.79 -30.70
CA LEU A 14 16.24 -21.02 -29.72
C LEU A 14 15.66 -19.63 -29.38
N LEU A 15 14.41 -19.33 -29.75
CA LEU A 15 13.77 -18.03 -29.48
C LEU A 15 12.44 -18.18 -28.72
N ALA A 16 12.47 -18.90 -27.61
CA ALA A 16 11.42 -18.83 -26.59
C ALA A 16 11.95 -19.30 -25.23
N LEU A 17 13.11 -18.79 -24.80
CA LEU A 17 13.38 -18.76 -23.37
C LEU A 17 12.64 -17.52 -22.85
N PRO A 18 11.55 -17.67 -22.07
CA PRO A 18 11.04 -16.52 -21.34
C PRO A 18 12.23 -16.04 -20.51
N LEU A 19 12.60 -14.77 -20.69
CA LEU A 19 13.43 -14.07 -19.73
C LEU A 19 12.70 -14.21 -18.39
N LEU A 20 13.08 -15.23 -17.61
CA LEU A 20 12.83 -15.27 -16.19
C LEU A 20 13.60 -14.07 -15.66
N ALA A 21 12.97 -12.91 -15.71
CA ALA A 21 13.40 -11.75 -14.98
C ALA A 21 13.57 -12.26 -13.55
N TRP A 22 14.82 -12.41 -13.13
CA TRP A 22 15.17 -12.66 -11.75
C TRP A 22 14.65 -11.47 -10.98
N ALA A 23 13.41 -11.58 -10.49
CA ALA A 23 12.93 -10.76 -9.41
C ALA A 23 13.93 -10.99 -8.28
N GLY A 24 14.70 -9.96 -7.93
CA GLY A 24 15.47 -9.96 -6.69
C GLY A 24 14.55 -10.29 -5.50
N PRO A 25 15.11 -10.59 -4.33
CA PRO A 25 14.32 -10.95 -3.17
C PRO A 25 13.47 -9.75 -2.70
N VAL A 26 12.23 -9.64 -3.23
CA VAL A 26 11.31 -8.50 -3.01
C VAL A 26 11.06 -8.23 -1.52
N LEU A 27 11.17 -9.28 -0.70
CA LEU A 27 10.91 -9.26 0.73
C LEU A 27 12.18 -9.14 1.59
N GLU A 28 13.37 -9.05 0.99
CA GLU A 28 14.61 -8.81 1.74
C GLU A 28 14.70 -7.33 2.13
N PRO A 29 14.65 -6.98 3.43
CA PRO A 29 14.69 -5.58 3.83
C PRO A 29 16.03 -4.94 3.46
N SER A 30 15.94 -3.79 2.79
CA SER A 30 17.07 -2.94 2.42
C SER A 30 17.50 -2.06 3.61
N PHE A 31 18.08 -2.67 4.64
CA PHE A 31 18.40 -1.98 5.89
C PHE A 31 19.32 -0.76 5.70
N SER A 32 18.97 0.34 6.37
CA SER A 32 19.81 1.54 6.50
C SER A 32 20.13 1.83 7.97
N SER A 33 21.32 2.37 8.24
CA SER A 33 21.71 2.85 9.57
C SER A 33 21.13 4.22 9.93
N SER A 34 20.35 4.86 9.05
CA SER A 34 19.67 6.11 9.35
C SER A 34 18.67 5.93 10.49
N ASP A 35 18.61 6.87 11.43
CA ASP A 35 17.61 6.89 12.52
C ASP A 35 16.17 7.04 11.98
N ASN A 36 16.04 7.64 10.79
CA ASN A 36 14.76 7.81 10.10
C ASN A 36 14.41 6.65 9.17
N TYR A 37 15.21 5.57 9.19
CA TYR A 37 14.95 4.41 8.36
C TYR A 37 13.58 3.80 8.68
N GLY A 38 12.78 3.62 7.65
CA GLY A 38 11.55 2.84 7.67
C GLY A 38 11.36 2.16 6.33
N GLU A 39 11.13 0.87 6.37
CA GLU A 39 10.77 0.05 5.22
C GLU A 39 9.47 -0.68 5.53
N THR A 40 8.57 -0.76 4.56
CA THR A 40 7.19 -1.12 4.80
C THR A 40 6.61 -1.86 3.60
N TYR A 41 6.02 -3.02 3.87
CA TYR A 41 5.17 -3.78 2.95
C TYR A 41 3.73 -3.64 3.41
N SER A 42 2.90 -3.01 2.57
CA SER A 42 1.50 -2.74 2.87
C SER A 42 0.58 -3.58 1.97
N PHE A 43 -0.54 -4.00 2.53
CA PHE A 43 -1.59 -4.73 1.87
C PHE A 43 -2.91 -4.05 2.19
N THR A 44 -3.66 -3.69 1.15
CA THR A 44 -4.99 -3.10 1.25
C THR A 44 -5.97 -4.01 0.54
N VAL A 45 -7.04 -4.37 1.24
CA VAL A 45 -8.06 -5.29 0.76
C VAL A 45 -9.43 -4.67 0.94
N ASP A 46 -10.23 -4.75 -0.12
CA ASP A 46 -11.63 -4.38 -0.13
C ASP A 46 -12.48 -5.62 -0.40
N LEU A 47 -13.28 -6.06 0.58
CA LEU A 47 -14.05 -7.30 0.53
C LEU A 47 -15.48 -7.05 0.06
N GLU A 48 -16.07 -8.10 -0.53
CA GLU A 48 -17.43 -8.06 -1.09
C GLU A 48 -18.51 -7.72 -0.05
N ASP A 49 -18.33 -8.11 1.22
CA ASP A 49 -19.25 -7.79 2.31
C ASP A 49 -19.12 -6.34 2.82
N GLY A 50 -18.27 -5.53 2.18
CA GLY A 50 -17.98 -4.14 2.56
C GLY A 50 -16.90 -4.01 3.64
N THR A 51 -16.28 -5.10 4.09
CA THR A 51 -15.15 -5.07 5.01
C THR A 51 -13.91 -4.47 4.34
N PHE A 52 -13.32 -3.47 5.00
CA PHE A 52 -11.99 -2.96 4.67
C PHE A 52 -10.95 -3.63 5.58
N LEU A 53 -9.85 -4.05 4.98
CA LEU A 53 -8.70 -4.62 5.70
C LEU A 53 -7.41 -3.98 5.21
N SER A 54 -6.59 -3.51 6.16
CA SER A 54 -5.19 -3.14 5.92
C SER A 54 -4.28 -4.04 6.74
N ALA A 55 -3.20 -4.52 6.17
CA ALA A 55 -2.15 -5.28 6.84
C ALA A 55 -0.78 -4.71 6.47
N GLN A 56 0.15 -4.74 7.43
CA GLN A 56 1.46 -4.15 7.23
C GLN A 56 2.55 -4.92 7.96
N PHE A 57 3.67 -5.10 7.27
CA PHE A 57 4.96 -5.50 7.83
C PHE A 57 5.91 -4.33 7.68
N SER A 58 6.63 -3.95 8.72
CA SER A 58 7.64 -2.92 8.63
C SER A 58 8.88 -3.20 9.45
N VAL A 59 10.01 -2.68 8.97
CA VAL A 59 11.29 -2.66 9.68
C VAL A 59 11.68 -1.20 9.83
N THR A 60 12.04 -0.76 11.04
CA THR A 60 12.33 0.65 11.30
C THR A 60 13.36 0.88 12.40
N ASN A 61 14.10 1.99 12.29
CA ASN A 61 14.92 2.53 13.37
C ASN A 61 14.21 3.66 14.16
N VAL A 62 12.98 4.00 13.79
CA VAL A 62 12.25 5.09 14.45
C VAL A 62 11.78 4.67 15.84
N GLY A 63 12.14 5.49 16.84
CA GLY A 63 11.86 5.30 18.26
C GLY A 63 13.07 4.79 19.05
N PRO A 64 12.91 4.44 20.33
CA PRO A 64 14.01 3.96 21.15
C PRO A 64 14.60 2.64 20.63
N GLY A 65 15.91 2.58 20.39
CA GLY A 65 16.60 1.42 19.81
C GLY A 65 16.56 1.40 18.28
N SER A 66 17.06 0.32 17.66
CA SER A 66 17.10 0.17 16.20
C SER A 66 16.60 -1.21 15.77
N ARG A 67 16.36 -1.38 14.47
CA ARG A 67 15.97 -2.67 13.86
C ARG A 67 14.71 -3.26 14.48
N HIS A 68 13.68 -2.45 14.68
CA HIS A 68 12.38 -2.94 15.15
C HIS A 68 11.59 -3.53 13.99
N GLY A 69 11.03 -4.71 14.21
CA GLY A 69 10.02 -5.29 13.33
C GLY A 69 8.63 -4.96 13.86
N ILE A 70 7.72 -4.55 12.98
CA ILE A 70 6.31 -4.30 13.33
C ILE A 70 5.43 -5.09 12.37
N CYS A 71 4.44 -5.77 12.92
CA CYS A 71 3.36 -6.40 12.15
C CYS A 71 2.03 -5.88 12.72
N ARG A 72 1.17 -5.34 11.86
CA ARG A 72 -0.13 -4.79 12.28
C ARG A 72 -1.21 -5.00 11.24
N ALA A 73 -2.44 -4.95 11.70
CA ALA A 73 -3.61 -4.95 10.84
C ALA A 73 -4.64 -3.93 11.29
N THR A 74 -5.58 -3.61 10.41
CA THR A 74 -6.80 -2.89 10.74
C THR A 74 -7.95 -3.50 9.95
N VAL A 75 -9.00 -3.90 10.66
CA VAL A 75 -10.20 -4.52 10.11
C VAL A 75 -11.39 -3.64 10.47
N VAL A 76 -12.05 -3.11 9.45
CA VAL A 76 -13.27 -2.30 9.58
C VAL A 76 -14.40 -3.05 8.88
N ARG A 77 -15.37 -3.54 9.67
CA ARG A 77 -16.55 -4.24 9.13
C ARG A 77 -17.79 -3.37 9.26
N PRO A 78 -18.74 -3.42 8.30
CA PRO A 78 -19.97 -2.64 8.39
C PRO A 78 -20.72 -2.88 9.71
N GLY A 79 -21.04 -1.79 10.41
CA GLY A 79 -21.80 -1.82 11.67
C GLY A 79 -21.08 -2.48 12.86
N ARG A 80 -19.77 -2.75 12.77
CA ARG A 80 -18.98 -3.36 13.85
C ARG A 80 -17.87 -2.43 14.31
N LYS A 81 -17.40 -2.64 15.54
CA LYS A 81 -16.23 -1.95 16.08
C LYS A 81 -14.98 -2.35 15.29
N THR A 82 -14.15 -1.36 14.95
CA THR A 82 -12.85 -1.57 14.34
C THR A 82 -11.95 -2.43 15.23
N TRP A 83 -11.27 -3.40 14.62
CA TRP A 83 -10.22 -4.19 15.27
C TRP A 83 -8.87 -3.86 14.61
N ALA A 84 -7.94 -3.31 15.37
CA ALA A 84 -6.65 -2.84 14.86
C ALA A 84 -5.48 -3.43 15.67
N PRO A 85 -5.22 -4.74 15.55
CA PRO A 85 -4.21 -5.41 16.35
C PRO A 85 -2.79 -5.11 15.83
N SER A 86 -1.80 -5.17 16.71
CA SER A 86 -0.40 -4.95 16.34
C SER A 86 0.59 -5.65 17.27
N THR A 87 1.77 -5.97 16.74
CA THR A 87 2.92 -6.41 17.52
C THR A 87 4.17 -5.67 17.07
N ARG A 88 5.07 -5.42 18.02
CA ARG A 88 6.40 -4.84 17.80
C ARG A 88 7.42 -5.74 18.46
N VAL A 89 8.47 -6.08 17.71
CA VAL A 89 9.51 -7.02 18.15
C VAL A 89 10.90 -6.42 17.91
N GLY A 90 11.90 -6.88 18.67
CA GLY A 90 13.28 -6.44 18.53
C GLY A 90 13.98 -7.07 17.32
N GLY A 91 15.21 -6.63 17.04
CA GLY A 91 16.00 -7.07 15.88
C GLY A 91 16.31 -8.57 15.82
N GLY A 92 16.18 -9.30 16.93
CA GLY A 92 16.38 -10.75 16.97
C GLY A 92 15.14 -11.57 16.60
N ASP A 93 13.97 -10.93 16.52
CA ASP A 93 12.66 -11.59 16.43
C ASP A 93 11.95 -11.34 15.09
N TRP A 94 12.68 -10.77 14.12
CA TRP A 94 12.25 -10.67 12.73
C TRP A 94 13.41 -11.07 11.81
N GLY A 95 13.09 -11.47 10.58
CA GLY A 95 14.11 -11.82 9.60
C GLY A 95 13.52 -12.24 8.25
N TYR A 96 14.37 -12.21 7.23
CA TYR A 96 14.05 -12.70 5.90
C TYR A 96 14.73 -14.05 5.64
N ASP A 97 13.95 -15.04 5.24
CA ASP A 97 14.43 -16.34 4.79
C ASP A 97 14.43 -16.36 3.26
N LYS A 98 15.63 -16.33 2.66
CA LYS A 98 15.84 -16.36 1.22
C LYS A 98 15.44 -17.68 0.57
N ALA A 99 15.56 -18.81 1.27
CA ALA A 99 15.25 -20.12 0.71
C ALA A 99 13.74 -20.29 0.49
N THR A 100 12.94 -19.72 1.39
CA THR A 100 11.48 -19.76 1.32
C THR A 100 10.86 -18.44 0.84
N ASN A 101 11.67 -17.42 0.56
CA ASN A 101 11.24 -16.07 0.23
C ASN A 101 10.15 -15.55 1.19
N THR A 102 10.47 -15.56 2.48
CA THR A 102 9.53 -15.25 3.57
C THR A 102 10.09 -14.22 4.53
N LEU A 103 9.38 -13.12 4.74
CA LEU A 103 9.62 -12.17 5.82
C LEU A 103 8.83 -12.60 7.06
N LYS A 104 9.49 -12.69 8.21
CA LYS A 104 8.88 -13.00 9.51
C LYS A 104 9.05 -11.81 10.45
N VAL A 105 8.00 -11.49 11.20
CA VAL A 105 8.01 -10.48 12.27
C VAL A 105 7.24 -11.06 13.45
N GLY A 106 7.95 -11.56 14.46
CA GLY A 106 7.37 -12.39 15.51
C GLY A 106 6.65 -13.60 14.91
N ALA A 107 5.36 -13.74 15.23
CA ALA A 107 4.52 -14.81 14.69
C ALA A 107 3.88 -14.50 13.32
N CYS A 108 3.99 -13.25 12.83
CA CYS A 108 3.49 -12.89 11.51
C CYS A 108 4.44 -13.34 10.41
N THR A 109 3.87 -13.75 9.27
CA THR A 109 4.63 -14.16 8.09
C THR A 109 4.08 -13.54 6.82
N LEU A 110 4.98 -13.07 5.96
CA LEU A 110 4.71 -12.64 4.59
C LEU A 110 5.56 -13.49 3.65
N HIS A 111 4.93 -14.27 2.78
CA HIS A 111 5.58 -15.17 1.83
C HIS A 111 5.16 -14.82 0.41
N THR A 112 6.09 -14.88 -0.54
CA THR A 112 5.78 -14.75 -1.98
C THR A 112 6.49 -15.80 -2.82
N GLY A 113 5.77 -16.40 -3.76
CA GLY A 113 6.24 -17.49 -4.62
C GLY A 113 5.16 -17.90 -5.61
N ASN A 114 4.42 -18.97 -5.32
CA ASN A 114 3.20 -19.32 -6.06
C ASN A 114 2.00 -18.53 -5.51
N GLY A 115 2.02 -17.22 -5.73
CA GLY A 115 1.11 -16.26 -5.10
C GLY A 115 1.75 -15.54 -3.91
N THR A 116 0.97 -14.70 -3.24
CA THR A 116 1.40 -13.97 -2.04
C THR A 116 0.53 -14.36 -0.85
N HIS A 117 1.16 -14.75 0.25
CA HIS A 117 0.49 -15.23 1.45
C HIS A 117 0.88 -14.36 2.65
N VAL A 118 -0.12 -13.73 3.26
CA VAL A 118 0.04 -12.88 4.45
C VAL A 118 -0.67 -13.56 5.61
N THR A 119 0.04 -13.86 6.70
CA THR A 119 -0.54 -14.47 7.90
C THR A 119 -0.19 -13.65 9.13
N LEU A 120 -1.22 -13.17 9.84
CA LEU A 120 -1.10 -12.29 11.00
C LEU A 120 -1.90 -12.87 12.18
N PRO A 121 -1.30 -13.74 13.00
CA PRO A 121 -1.85 -14.12 14.29
C PRO A 121 -1.57 -13.00 15.30
N LEU A 122 -2.57 -12.19 15.63
CA LEU A 122 -2.43 -11.01 16.48
C LEU A 122 -3.59 -10.92 17.46
N ASP A 123 -3.31 -10.52 18.70
CA ASP A 123 -4.31 -10.26 19.76
C ASP A 123 -5.39 -11.35 19.93
N GLY A 124 -5.00 -12.62 19.80
CA GLY A 124 -5.92 -13.77 19.90
C GLY A 124 -6.85 -13.96 18.69
N GLY A 125 -6.65 -13.21 17.62
CA GLY A 125 -7.28 -13.40 16.33
C GLY A 125 -6.30 -13.89 15.26
N LEU A 126 -6.83 -14.16 14.07
CA LEU A 126 -6.08 -14.60 12.91
C LEU A 126 -6.59 -13.89 11.65
N ILE A 127 -5.66 -13.32 10.89
CA ILE A 127 -5.89 -12.83 9.53
C ILE A 127 -4.99 -13.63 8.60
N ARG A 128 -5.58 -14.22 7.55
CA ARG A 128 -4.83 -14.75 6.41
C ARG A 128 -5.34 -14.08 5.14
N ILE A 129 -4.43 -13.57 4.32
CA ILE A 129 -4.73 -12.98 3.02
C ILE A 129 -3.94 -13.76 1.99
N VAL A 130 -4.61 -14.20 0.93
CA VAL A 130 -3.99 -14.88 -0.20
C VAL A 130 -4.29 -14.10 -1.46
N PHE A 131 -3.24 -13.61 -2.11
CA PHE A 131 -3.26 -13.05 -3.46
C PHE A 131 -2.84 -14.16 -4.43
N GLU A 132 -3.49 -14.22 -5.59
CA GLU A 132 -3.16 -15.22 -6.62
C GLU A 132 -1.79 -14.97 -7.24
N GLU A 133 -1.38 -13.72 -7.33
CA GLU A 133 -0.13 -13.27 -7.93
C GLU A 133 1.02 -13.14 -6.91
N PRO A 134 2.27 -13.45 -7.33
CA PRO A 134 3.44 -13.11 -6.55
C PRO A 134 3.70 -11.60 -6.57
N LEU A 135 4.39 -11.11 -5.55
CA LEU A 135 4.89 -9.74 -5.48
C LEU A 135 5.87 -9.47 -6.63
N THR A 136 5.57 -8.47 -7.45
CA THR A 136 6.42 -8.04 -8.55
C THR A 136 6.57 -6.51 -8.51
N PRO A 137 7.70 -5.99 -7.99
CA PRO A 137 7.86 -4.56 -7.78
C PRO A 137 7.86 -3.81 -9.11
N LYS A 138 6.98 -2.81 -9.19
CA LYS A 138 6.91 -1.83 -10.27
C LYS A 138 7.02 -0.45 -9.65
N THR A 139 7.97 0.35 -10.12
CA THR A 139 8.16 1.73 -9.67
C THR A 139 7.38 2.66 -10.61
N PRO A 140 6.27 3.30 -10.18
CA PRO A 140 5.58 4.28 -10.99
C PRO A 140 6.50 5.50 -11.27
N PRO A 141 6.19 6.32 -12.29
CA PRO A 141 6.99 7.49 -12.56
C PRO A 141 6.98 8.46 -11.37
N ASN A 142 8.12 9.10 -11.12
CA ASN A 142 8.32 10.06 -10.03
C ASN A 142 8.00 9.48 -8.62
N ALA A 143 8.00 8.16 -8.46
CA ALA A 143 7.76 7.50 -7.17
C ALA A 143 8.95 7.54 -6.22
N GLU A 144 10.05 8.17 -6.64
CA GLU A 144 11.23 8.40 -5.84
C GLU A 144 11.35 9.89 -5.49
N VAL A 145 11.70 10.16 -4.24
CA VAL A 145 11.93 11.53 -3.75
C VAL A 145 13.31 11.55 -3.08
N GLU A 146 14.16 12.46 -3.53
CA GLU A 146 15.50 12.67 -2.98
C GLU A 146 15.56 14.02 -2.28
N LEU A 147 15.95 14.03 -1.00
CA LEU A 147 16.13 15.22 -0.19
C LEU A 147 17.52 15.20 0.43
N GLY A 148 18.48 15.87 -0.21
CA GLY A 148 19.89 15.83 0.19
C GLY A 148 20.45 14.41 0.10
N ASN A 149 20.84 13.83 1.24
CA ASN A 149 21.34 12.45 1.34
C ASN A 149 20.26 11.43 1.75
N THR A 150 18.99 11.84 1.84
CA THR A 150 17.87 10.97 2.19
C THR A 150 17.01 10.68 0.97
N ARG A 151 16.39 9.51 0.96
CA ARG A 151 15.60 9.02 -0.18
C ARG A 151 14.35 8.32 0.30
N TYR A 152 13.26 8.56 -0.41
CA TYR A 152 12.02 7.81 -0.34
C TYR A 152 11.79 7.12 -1.68
N ILE A 153 11.34 5.87 -1.65
CA ILE A 153 10.98 5.10 -2.83
C ILE A 153 9.63 4.45 -2.55
N HIS A 154 8.69 4.60 -3.48
CA HIS A 154 7.42 3.87 -3.52
C HIS A 154 7.39 2.89 -4.70
N GLN A 155 6.96 1.67 -4.44
CA GLN A 155 6.77 0.65 -5.46
C GLN A 155 5.41 -0.01 -5.26
N VAL A 156 4.71 -0.25 -6.36
CA VAL A 156 3.53 -1.11 -6.35
C VAL A 156 4.00 -2.55 -6.56
N LEU A 157 3.62 -3.44 -5.65
CA LEU A 157 4.01 -4.85 -5.72
C LEU A 157 2.95 -5.71 -6.40
N VAL A 158 1.67 -5.41 -6.11
CA VAL A 158 0.50 -6.05 -6.72
C VAL A 158 -0.54 -4.95 -6.94
N PRO A 159 -0.73 -4.45 -8.17
CA PRO A 159 -1.63 -3.33 -8.41
C PRO A 159 -3.10 -3.74 -8.23
N PHE A 160 -3.47 -4.92 -8.73
CA PHE A 160 -4.81 -5.48 -8.68
C PHE A 160 -4.71 -6.99 -8.56
N SER A 161 -5.50 -7.59 -7.68
CA SER A 161 -5.54 -9.03 -7.50
C SER A 161 -6.86 -9.43 -6.86
N ALA A 162 -7.40 -10.58 -7.27
CA ALA A 162 -8.45 -11.23 -6.49
C ALA A 162 -7.84 -11.81 -5.22
N VAL A 163 -8.49 -11.59 -4.07
CA VAL A 163 -7.99 -12.07 -2.79
C VAL A 163 -8.99 -12.96 -2.07
N LYS A 164 -8.44 -13.94 -1.34
CA LYS A 164 -9.15 -14.76 -0.37
C LYS A 164 -8.67 -14.39 1.03
N VAL A 165 -9.62 -14.12 1.92
CA VAL A 165 -9.34 -13.75 3.30
C VAL A 165 -9.96 -14.76 4.26
N THR A 166 -9.15 -15.26 5.19
CA THR A 166 -9.63 -15.96 6.38
C THR A 166 -9.50 -15.02 7.56
N LEU A 167 -10.62 -14.66 8.17
CA LEU A 167 -10.68 -13.74 9.31
C LEU A 167 -11.31 -14.42 10.52
N GLN A 168 -10.53 -14.59 11.58
CA GLN A 168 -11.02 -15.00 12.88
C GLN A 168 -10.76 -13.87 13.89
N LEU A 169 -11.84 -13.21 14.32
CA LEU A 169 -11.75 -12.19 15.37
C LEU A 169 -11.49 -12.84 16.74
N PRO A 170 -10.91 -12.10 17.70
CA PRO A 170 -10.70 -12.61 19.06
C PRO A 170 -12.00 -13.14 19.67
N GLY A 171 -11.96 -14.36 20.20
CA GLY A 171 -13.12 -15.03 20.80
C GLY A 171 -14.16 -15.58 19.82
N ALA A 172 -13.98 -15.42 18.50
CA ALA A 172 -14.85 -16.04 17.52
C ALA A 172 -14.64 -17.56 17.46
N THR A 173 -15.74 -18.31 17.46
CA THR A 173 -15.74 -19.78 17.45
C THR A 173 -15.40 -20.39 16.10
N ALA A 174 -15.54 -19.63 15.02
CA ALA A 174 -15.22 -20.06 13.66
C ALA A 174 -14.64 -18.89 12.83
N PRO A 175 -13.76 -19.18 11.86
CA PRO A 175 -13.27 -18.18 10.92
C PRO A 175 -14.32 -17.80 9.87
N LEU A 176 -14.28 -16.55 9.42
CA LEU A 176 -15.00 -16.06 8.25
C LEU A 176 -14.11 -16.26 7.01
N MET A 177 -14.70 -16.77 5.94
CA MET A 177 -14.06 -16.89 4.63
C MET A 177 -14.66 -15.83 3.71
N LEU A 178 -13.84 -14.91 3.24
CA LEU A 178 -14.26 -13.72 2.50
C LEU A 178 -13.46 -13.59 1.20
N THR A 179 -14.04 -12.94 0.20
CA THR A 179 -13.40 -12.64 -1.09
C THR A 179 -13.51 -11.16 -1.42
N GLY A 180 -12.61 -10.69 -2.30
CA GLY A 180 -12.63 -9.30 -2.75
C GLY A 180 -11.42 -8.96 -3.62
N GLY A 181 -11.09 -7.68 -3.65
CA GLY A 181 -9.95 -7.14 -4.36
C GLY A 181 -8.82 -6.71 -3.44
N GLY A 182 -7.58 -6.89 -3.88
CA GLY A 182 -6.39 -6.55 -3.13
C GLY A 182 -5.41 -5.68 -3.93
N TYR A 183 -4.66 -4.89 -3.17
CA TYR A 183 -3.53 -4.08 -3.60
C TYR A 183 -2.37 -4.26 -2.61
N SER A 184 -1.14 -4.25 -3.11
CA SER A 184 0.05 -4.24 -2.26
C SER A 184 1.10 -3.27 -2.78
N ASP A 185 1.75 -2.58 -1.84
CA ASP A 185 2.85 -1.68 -2.10
C ASP A 185 4.00 -1.87 -1.12
N HIS A 186 5.15 -1.38 -1.54
CA HIS A 186 6.38 -1.33 -0.79
C HIS A 186 6.87 0.11 -0.73
N SER A 187 7.33 0.54 0.44
CA SER A 187 8.06 1.79 0.56
C SER A 187 9.30 1.62 1.39
N HIS A 188 10.36 2.31 0.98
CA HIS A 188 11.60 2.43 1.71
C HIS A 188 11.90 3.92 1.86
N SER A 189 12.14 4.38 3.09
CA SER A 189 12.39 5.77 3.42
C SER A 189 13.54 5.92 4.38
N THR A 190 14.42 6.88 4.10
CA THR A 190 15.30 7.50 5.11
C THR A 190 14.95 8.97 5.33
N VAL A 191 13.88 9.45 4.69
CA VAL A 191 13.34 10.81 4.83
C VAL A 191 12.51 10.89 6.10
N VAL A 192 12.68 11.99 6.86
CA VAL A 192 11.82 12.30 8.01
C VAL A 192 10.37 12.40 7.54
N PRO A 193 9.40 11.68 8.15
CA PRO A 193 8.01 11.69 7.70
C PRO A 193 7.41 13.09 7.52
N ALA A 194 7.69 14.00 8.46
CA ALA A 194 7.24 15.40 8.44
C ALA A 194 7.79 16.25 7.28
N LYS A 195 8.76 15.75 6.51
CA LYS A 195 9.33 16.43 5.35
C LYS A 195 8.93 15.79 4.04
N LEU A 196 8.37 14.59 4.08
CA LEU A 196 8.13 13.80 2.88
C LEU A 196 6.98 14.36 2.05
N ALA A 197 5.90 14.82 2.68
CA ALA A 197 4.73 15.31 1.97
C ALA A 197 3.88 16.22 2.86
N ARG A 198 3.34 17.25 2.24
CA ARG A 198 2.26 18.05 2.82
C ARG A 198 0.95 17.27 2.81
N SER A 199 0.66 16.61 1.69
CA SER A 199 -0.56 15.82 1.53
C SER A 199 -0.35 14.64 0.59
N TRP A 200 -1.15 13.59 0.81
CA TRP A 200 -1.32 12.47 -0.10
C TRP A 200 -2.80 12.25 -0.37
N VAL A 201 -3.11 11.96 -1.62
CA VAL A 201 -4.39 11.36 -2.02
C VAL A 201 -4.11 10.02 -2.68
N ARG A 202 -4.83 8.98 -2.27
CA ARG A 202 -4.78 7.68 -2.92
C ARG A 202 -6.21 7.23 -3.16
N PHE A 203 -6.49 6.68 -4.33
CA PHE A 203 -7.76 6.02 -4.60
C PHE A 203 -7.51 4.66 -5.23
N ARG A 204 -8.26 3.66 -4.76
CA ARG A 204 -8.10 2.27 -5.15
C ARG A 204 -9.48 1.70 -5.41
N SER A 205 -9.82 1.55 -6.69
CA SER A 205 -10.95 0.73 -7.10
C SER A 205 -10.42 -0.69 -7.32
N LEU A 206 -10.70 -1.56 -6.35
CA LEU A 206 -10.22 -2.93 -6.32
C LEU A 206 -11.32 -3.96 -6.62
N ARG A 207 -12.57 -3.49 -6.68
CA ARG A 207 -13.76 -4.30 -6.92
C ARG A 207 -14.62 -3.64 -7.99
N GLY A 208 -15.42 -4.45 -8.67
CA GLY A 208 -16.38 -3.98 -9.67
C GLY A 208 -15.85 -4.12 -11.09
N PRO A 209 -16.52 -3.48 -12.07
CA PRO A 209 -16.24 -3.67 -13.48
C PRO A 209 -14.97 -2.95 -13.96
N GLU A 210 -14.48 -1.96 -13.20
CA GLU A 210 -13.30 -1.17 -13.56
C GLU A 210 -12.36 -1.04 -12.36
N ASN A 211 -11.17 -1.63 -12.49
CA ASN A 211 -10.13 -1.55 -11.47
C ASN A 211 -9.12 -0.46 -11.84
N LEU A 212 -8.86 0.44 -10.90
CA LEU A 212 -7.92 1.55 -11.07
C LEU A 212 -7.25 1.95 -9.76
N LEU A 213 -6.02 2.45 -9.88
CA LEU A 213 -5.28 3.11 -8.82
C LEU A 213 -5.05 4.55 -9.21
N LEU A 214 -5.22 5.46 -8.26
CA LEU A 214 -4.78 6.83 -8.34
C LEU A 214 -3.92 7.09 -7.11
N LEU A 215 -2.79 7.76 -7.31
CA LEU A 215 -1.96 8.22 -6.22
C LEU A 215 -1.45 9.61 -6.58
N GLY A 216 -1.49 10.52 -5.61
CA GLY A 216 -0.95 11.86 -5.69
C GLY A 216 -0.22 12.22 -4.40
N ARG A 217 0.97 12.81 -4.52
CA ARG A 217 1.73 13.45 -3.43
C ARG A 217 1.92 14.92 -3.72
N GLU A 218 1.69 15.75 -2.72
CA GLU A 218 2.09 17.16 -2.68
C GLU A 218 3.25 17.32 -1.69
N GLY A 219 4.37 17.87 -2.13
CA GLY A 219 5.52 18.24 -1.31
C GLY A 219 5.31 19.53 -0.51
N HIS A 220 6.18 19.79 0.48
CA HIS A 220 6.15 21.04 1.23
C HIS A 220 6.68 22.25 0.45
N ASP A 221 7.41 22.00 -0.63
CA ASP A 221 7.84 22.96 -1.65
C ASP A 221 6.72 23.30 -2.65
N GLY A 222 5.58 22.61 -2.58
CA GLY A 222 4.47 22.75 -3.53
C GLY A 222 4.66 21.90 -4.80
N GLU A 223 5.73 21.11 -4.90
CA GLU A 223 5.92 20.20 -6.03
C GLU A 223 5.01 18.97 -5.91
N TYR A 224 4.48 18.55 -7.05
CA TYR A 224 3.67 17.34 -7.16
C TYR A 224 4.50 16.19 -7.70
N GLY A 225 4.36 15.01 -7.11
CA GLY A 225 5.03 13.81 -7.62
C GLY A 225 5.38 12.82 -6.52
N PRO A 226 4.98 11.54 -6.62
CA PRO A 226 4.26 10.94 -7.74
C PRO A 226 2.79 11.42 -7.84
N VAL A 227 2.32 11.66 -9.07
CA VAL A 227 0.89 11.78 -9.39
C VAL A 227 0.60 10.93 -10.62
N TYR A 228 -0.18 9.85 -10.46
CA TYR A 228 -0.48 8.93 -11.54
C TYR A 228 -1.86 8.27 -11.43
N LEU A 229 -2.33 7.78 -12.57
CA LEU A 229 -3.43 6.83 -12.70
C LEU A 229 -2.93 5.52 -13.30
N TRP A 230 -3.38 4.40 -12.76
CA TRP A 230 -3.09 3.09 -13.31
C TRP A 230 -4.38 2.30 -13.44
N SER A 231 -4.72 1.87 -14.66
CA SER A 231 -5.85 0.98 -14.93
C SER A 231 -5.37 -0.46 -15.11
N VAL A 232 -6.22 -1.43 -14.77
CA VAL A 232 -5.93 -2.85 -15.01
C VAL A 232 -5.56 -3.10 -16.48
N GLY A 233 -4.52 -3.91 -16.72
CA GLY A 233 -4.03 -4.22 -18.07
C GLY A 233 -3.23 -3.12 -18.76
N GLY A 234 -3.10 -1.93 -18.15
CA GLY A 234 -2.28 -0.82 -18.66
C GLY A 234 -1.02 -0.56 -17.84
N GLU A 235 -0.30 0.49 -18.23
CA GLU A 235 0.83 1.06 -17.47
C GLU A 235 0.40 2.31 -16.69
N PRO A 236 1.13 2.69 -15.63
CA PRO A 236 0.88 3.95 -14.92
C PRO A 236 1.03 5.16 -15.85
N ARG A 237 0.02 6.02 -15.87
CA ARG A 237 0.00 7.28 -16.62
C ARG A 237 0.19 8.44 -15.67
N ASN A 238 1.13 9.33 -15.98
CA ASN A 238 1.34 10.54 -15.19
C ASN A 238 0.15 11.48 -15.29
N LEU A 239 -0.10 12.15 -14.17
CA LEU A 239 -0.98 13.29 -14.06
C LEU A 239 -0.15 14.48 -13.57
N GLU A 240 -0.74 15.66 -13.55
CA GLU A 240 -0.02 16.89 -13.26
C GLU A 240 -0.06 17.23 -11.77
N SER A 241 -1.26 17.27 -11.18
CA SER A 241 -1.47 17.74 -9.82
C SER A 241 -2.82 17.29 -9.27
N PHE A 242 -3.08 17.58 -8.00
CA PHE A 242 -4.40 17.49 -7.42
C PHE A 242 -4.63 18.64 -6.44
N GLU A 243 -5.87 19.10 -6.31
CA GLU A 243 -6.28 20.02 -5.26
C GLU A 243 -7.19 19.27 -4.28
N LEU A 244 -6.78 19.22 -3.01
CA LEU A 244 -7.51 18.54 -1.95
C LEU A 244 -8.34 19.55 -1.16
N ARG A 245 -9.64 19.31 -1.05
CA ARG A 245 -10.58 20.16 -0.30
C ARG A 245 -11.33 19.33 0.74
N ARG A 246 -11.43 19.88 1.94
CA ARG A 246 -12.28 19.35 3.00
C ARG A 246 -13.68 19.96 2.84
N LEU A 247 -14.72 19.12 2.88
CA LEU A 247 -16.10 19.53 2.57
C LEU A 247 -16.93 19.91 3.82
N ASP A 248 -16.43 19.64 5.02
CA ASP A 248 -17.06 20.06 6.27
C ASP A 248 -16.41 21.33 6.85
N ASP A 249 -16.95 21.85 7.95
CA ASP A 249 -16.45 23.04 8.62
C ASP A 249 -15.16 22.81 9.45
N GLY A 250 -14.53 21.65 9.31
CA GLY A 250 -13.31 21.27 10.03
C GLY A 250 -13.53 20.86 11.49
N LYS A 251 -14.75 20.94 12.04
CA LYS A 251 -15.01 20.67 13.46
C LYS A 251 -15.29 19.19 13.75
N THR A 252 -15.66 18.42 12.74
CA THR A 252 -16.02 17.01 12.91
C THR A 252 -14.82 16.10 12.70
N LYS A 253 -14.80 14.94 13.36
CA LYS A 253 -13.83 13.87 13.02
C LYS A 253 -14.31 13.02 11.83
N ALA A 254 -15.56 13.19 11.42
CA ALA A 254 -16.19 12.49 10.30
C ALA A 254 -15.97 13.28 8.99
N ALA A 255 -14.70 13.61 8.71
CA ALA A 255 -14.33 14.47 7.60
C ALA A 255 -14.78 13.88 6.27
N GLN A 256 -15.33 14.73 5.41
CA GLN A 256 -15.56 14.46 4.00
C GLN A 256 -14.53 15.24 3.18
N TRP A 257 -14.03 14.59 2.14
CA TRP A 257 -12.96 15.09 1.29
C TRP A 257 -13.34 15.01 -0.18
N GLU A 258 -12.83 15.97 -0.93
CA GLU A 258 -12.84 16.03 -2.37
C GLU A 258 -11.40 16.23 -2.86
N ALA A 259 -11.04 15.56 -3.95
CA ALA A 259 -9.83 15.86 -4.69
C ALA A 259 -10.17 16.11 -6.17
N GLU A 260 -9.79 17.28 -6.67
CA GLU A 260 -9.81 17.61 -8.08
C GLU A 260 -8.45 17.27 -8.68
N VAL A 261 -8.38 16.33 -9.61
CA VAL A 261 -7.12 15.82 -10.16
C VAL A 261 -6.96 16.32 -11.59
N SER A 262 -5.81 16.94 -11.87
CA SER A 262 -5.50 17.56 -13.16
C SER A 262 -4.60 16.65 -13.99
N GLY A 263 -4.92 16.49 -15.27
CA GLY A 263 -4.10 15.75 -16.23
C GLY A 263 -4.81 15.51 -17.56
N GLU A 264 -4.20 14.67 -18.40
CA GLU A 264 -4.76 14.30 -19.71
C GLU A 264 -6.11 13.58 -19.53
N GLY A 265 -7.16 14.09 -20.19
CA GLY A 265 -8.53 13.59 -20.04
C GLY A 265 -9.43 14.44 -19.13
N GLY A 266 -8.97 15.62 -18.73
CA GLY A 266 -9.76 16.66 -18.05
C GLY A 266 -9.73 16.54 -16.53
N PRO A 267 -10.30 17.51 -15.80
CA PRO A 267 -10.32 17.45 -14.35
C PRO A 267 -11.16 16.24 -13.92
N TRP A 268 -10.56 15.37 -13.13
CA TRP A 268 -11.26 14.25 -12.51
C TRP A 268 -11.64 14.62 -11.10
N MET A 269 -12.81 14.15 -10.68
CA MET A 269 -13.36 14.51 -9.39
C MET A 269 -13.48 13.28 -8.51
N LEU A 270 -12.70 13.24 -7.43
CA LEU A 270 -12.74 12.19 -6.43
C LEU A 270 -13.47 12.68 -5.19
N ARG A 271 -14.61 12.08 -4.88
CA ARG A 271 -15.46 12.48 -3.74
C ARG A 271 -15.60 11.36 -2.74
N SER A 272 -15.30 11.63 -1.47
CA SER A 272 -15.60 10.71 -0.38
C SER A 272 -17.11 10.58 -0.18
N THR A 273 -17.60 9.38 0.11
CA THR A 273 -19.01 9.11 0.38
C THR A 273 -19.23 8.69 1.84
N SER A 274 -18.33 7.90 2.43
CA SER A 274 -18.43 7.51 3.84
C SER A 274 -17.07 7.24 4.47
N LEU A 275 -16.84 7.78 5.67
CA LEU A 275 -15.64 7.48 6.46
C LEU A 275 -15.65 6.04 6.98
N LEU A 276 -14.57 5.31 6.74
CA LEU A 276 -14.32 3.96 7.27
C LEU A 276 -13.42 4.01 8.50
N LEU A 277 -12.33 4.79 8.41
CA LEU A 277 -11.31 4.87 9.45
C LEU A 277 -10.71 6.27 9.47
N ARG A 278 -10.52 6.80 10.68
CA ARG A 278 -9.59 7.90 10.94
C ARG A 278 -8.46 7.36 11.83
N SER A 279 -7.22 7.53 11.38
CA SER A 279 -6.02 7.16 12.11
C SER A 279 -5.21 8.42 12.39
N ALA A 280 -4.93 8.72 13.66
CA ALA A 280 -4.23 9.93 14.08
C ALA A 280 -3.22 9.60 15.19
N PRO A 281 -2.19 8.80 14.90
CA PRO A 281 -1.34 8.17 15.92
C PRO A 281 -0.69 9.19 16.88
N VAL A 282 -0.29 10.36 16.38
CA VAL A 282 0.31 11.41 17.22
C VAL A 282 -0.74 12.07 18.13
N GLN A 283 -1.94 12.33 17.62
CA GLN A 283 -3.03 12.92 18.41
C GLN A 283 -3.54 11.94 19.47
N ASP A 284 -3.57 10.64 19.16
CA ASP A 284 -4.03 9.58 20.05
C ASP A 284 -3.07 9.37 21.25
N LEU A 285 -1.83 9.84 21.16
CA LEU A 285 -0.87 9.89 22.28
C LEU A 285 -1.16 11.04 23.27
N GLY A 286 -2.10 11.94 22.98
CA GLY A 286 -2.45 13.06 23.86
C GLY A 286 -1.24 13.95 24.18
N VAL A 287 -0.97 14.18 25.47
CA VAL A 287 0.14 15.03 25.94
C VAL A 287 1.51 14.49 25.49
N LEU A 288 1.67 13.17 25.34
CA LEU A 288 2.93 12.61 24.82
C LEU A 288 3.10 12.88 23.33
N GLY A 289 1.99 13.05 22.60
CA GLY A 289 1.98 13.41 21.19
C GLY A 289 2.64 14.76 20.91
N SER A 290 2.43 15.75 21.78
CA SER A 290 3.04 17.08 21.61
C SER A 290 4.56 17.07 21.70
N LEU A 291 5.14 16.12 22.45
CA LEU A 291 6.59 15.96 22.58
C LEU A 291 7.24 15.41 21.31
N VAL A 292 6.53 14.59 20.55
CA VAL A 292 7.06 13.96 19.33
C VAL A 292 6.65 14.68 18.05
N LYS A 293 5.61 15.52 18.09
CA LYS A 293 5.05 16.23 16.93
C LYS A 293 6.08 17.02 16.14
N SER A 294 7.06 17.66 16.80
CA SER A 294 8.10 18.44 16.12
C SER A 294 9.03 17.59 15.24
N VAL A 295 9.10 16.28 15.49
CA VAL A 295 9.99 15.35 14.79
C VAL A 295 9.21 14.58 13.72
N VAL A 296 8.02 14.08 14.05
CA VAL A 296 7.25 13.19 13.16
C VAL A 296 6.05 13.86 12.48
N GLY A 297 5.80 15.14 12.76
CA GLY A 297 4.58 15.85 12.35
C GLY A 297 3.37 15.37 13.14
N SER A 298 2.16 15.72 12.69
CA SER A 298 0.90 15.15 13.18
C SER A 298 0.09 14.58 12.02
N PRO A 299 0.63 13.57 11.30
CA PRO A 299 -0.06 12.98 10.16
C PRO A 299 -1.37 12.33 10.59
N VAL A 300 -2.45 12.70 9.92
CA VAL A 300 -3.76 12.08 10.07
C VAL A 300 -4.14 11.46 8.74
N THR A 301 -4.58 10.20 8.80
CA THR A 301 -5.05 9.45 7.63
C THR A 301 -6.53 9.16 7.76
N TYR A 302 -7.28 9.53 6.72
CA TYR A 302 -8.69 9.22 6.53
C TYR A 302 -8.80 8.14 5.46
N VAL A 303 -9.45 7.02 5.76
CA VAL A 303 -9.82 5.99 4.78
C VAL A 303 -11.33 6.02 4.62
N MET A 304 -11.80 6.14 3.39
CA MET A 304 -13.20 6.40 3.06
C MET A 304 -13.63 5.53 1.88
N ARG A 305 -14.93 5.23 1.79
CA ARG A 305 -15.57 4.93 0.51
C ARG A 305 -15.60 6.20 -0.33
N ALA A 306 -15.43 6.07 -1.63
CA ALA A 306 -15.40 7.20 -2.53
C ALA A 306 -15.82 6.82 -3.95
N VAL A 307 -16.08 7.86 -4.75
CA VAL A 307 -16.41 7.77 -6.16
C VAL A 307 -15.46 8.67 -6.95
N LEU A 308 -14.88 8.13 -8.02
CA LEU A 308 -14.12 8.87 -9.00
C LEU A 308 -14.98 9.13 -10.24
N GLU A 309 -15.22 10.39 -10.55
CA GLU A 309 -15.93 10.86 -11.73
C GLU A 309 -14.93 11.38 -12.77
N ARG A 310 -15.05 10.92 -14.02
CA ARG A 310 -14.18 11.33 -15.13
C ARG A 310 -15.04 11.75 -16.33
N PRO A 311 -14.65 12.80 -17.07
CA PRO A 311 -15.40 13.24 -18.23
C PRO A 311 -15.64 12.11 -19.25
N GLY A 312 -16.90 11.83 -19.59
CA GLY A 312 -17.26 10.84 -20.61
C GLY A 312 -17.13 9.36 -20.17
N HIS A 313 -16.82 9.09 -18.91
CA HIS A 313 -16.73 7.73 -18.38
C HIS A 313 -17.74 7.50 -17.23
N PRO A 314 -18.18 6.26 -17.00
CA PRO A 314 -18.93 5.91 -15.80
C PRO A 314 -18.14 6.24 -14.52
N ALA A 315 -18.88 6.58 -13.47
CA ALA A 315 -18.35 6.77 -12.13
C ALA A 315 -17.76 5.45 -11.60
N VAL A 316 -16.61 5.53 -10.93
CA VAL A 316 -15.91 4.36 -10.40
C VAL A 316 -15.89 4.42 -8.88
N GLU A 317 -16.42 3.39 -8.22
CA GLU A 317 -16.41 3.27 -6.76
C GLU A 317 -15.09 2.68 -6.26
N GLY A 318 -14.68 3.07 -5.05
CA GLY A 318 -13.48 2.52 -4.44
C GLY A 318 -13.18 3.05 -3.05
N LEU A 319 -11.92 2.87 -2.65
CA LEU A 319 -11.38 3.37 -1.39
C LEU A 319 -10.55 4.62 -1.64
N MET A 320 -10.91 5.74 -1.01
CA MET A 320 -10.08 6.93 -0.95
C MET A 320 -9.33 6.97 0.37
N GLU A 321 -8.04 7.28 0.30
CA GLU A 321 -7.18 7.53 1.44
C GLU A 321 -6.58 8.92 1.30
N VAL A 322 -6.75 9.73 2.34
CA VAL A 322 -6.20 11.08 2.43
C VAL A 322 -5.29 11.13 3.63
N THR A 323 -4.04 11.51 3.44
CA THR A 323 -3.09 11.76 4.53
C THR A 323 -2.61 13.20 4.45
N LEU A 324 -2.68 13.93 5.56
CA LEU A 324 -2.14 15.28 5.68
C LEU A 324 -1.67 15.52 7.12
N ASP A 325 -0.84 16.54 7.31
CA ASP A 325 -0.53 17.02 8.66
C ASP A 325 -1.69 17.87 9.20
N GLU A 326 -2.31 17.42 10.31
CA GLU A 326 -3.27 18.21 11.07
C GLU A 326 -2.55 18.77 12.30
N GLY A 327 -1.72 19.78 12.07
CA GLY A 327 -0.73 20.23 13.04
C GLY A 327 -0.48 21.73 13.05
#